data_AF-A0A6A3G3A6-F1
#
_entry.id   AF-A0A6A3G3A6-F1
#
_cell.length_a   1.000
_cell.length_b   1.000
_cell.length_c   1.000
_cell.angle_alpha   90.00
_cell.angle_beta   90.00
_cell.angle_gamma   90.00
#
_symmetry.space_group_name_H-M   'P 1'
#
loop_
_entity.id
_entity.type
_entity.pdbx_description
1 polymer ?
#
loop_
_entity_poly.entity_id
_entity_poly.type
_entity_poly.pdbx_seq_one_letter_code
_entity_poly.pdbx_strand_id
1 'polypeptide(L)' 'GQYVHHALVESEHKVNLRCVIEIFKKNNPEWEKVRVFMTDKAMHEKTVLKEEFPQARQLLCQWHVSLGLKSKQPGWLRP' A
#
# COMPACT_ATOMS: atom_id res chain seq x y z
N GLY A 1 20.11 10.38 -3.55
CA GLY A 1 19.24 9.22 -3.81
C GLY A 1 18.00 9.33 -2.95
N GLN A 2 16.86 8.83 -3.40
CA GLN A 2 15.67 8.73 -2.54
C GLN A 2 15.86 7.58 -1.56
N TYR A 3 15.61 7.84 -0.27
CA TYR A 3 15.60 6.80 0.74
C TYR A 3 14.36 5.92 0.54
N VAL A 4 14.58 4.60 0.47
CA VAL A 4 13.49 3.61 0.39
C VAL A 4 13.52 2.80 1.67
N HIS A 5 12.43 2.83 2.43
CA HIS A 5 12.25 1.95 3.58
C HIS A 5 11.48 0.69 3.14
N HIS A 6 12.08 -0.46 3.42
CA HIS A 6 11.43 -1.75 3.24
C HIS A 6 11.03 -2.29 4.62
N ALA A 7 9.79 -2.75 4.74
CA ALA A 7 9.31 -3.47 5.92
C ALA A 7 8.82 -4.84 5.45
N LEU A 8 9.33 -5.90 6.08
CA LEU A 8 8.77 -7.24 5.94
C LEU A 8 7.74 -7.44 7.04
N VAL A 9 6.54 -7.86 6.66
CA VAL A 9 5.42 -8.04 7.57
C VAL A 9 4.92 -9.47 7.42
N GLU A 10 4.69 -10.15 8.53
CA GLU A 10 4.25 -11.56 8.53
C GLU A 10 2.90 -11.74 7.83
N SER A 11 1.98 -10.80 8.02
CA SER A 11 0.65 -10.82 7.40
C SER A 11 0.05 -9.41 7.31
N GLU A 12 -0.96 -9.25 6.45
CA GLU A 12 -1.67 -7.98 6.24
C GLU A 12 -2.75 -7.67 7.30
N HIS A 13 -2.82 -8.41 8.41
CA HIS A 13 -3.79 -8.14 9.46
C HIS A 13 -3.64 -6.74 10.06
N LYS A 14 -4.75 -6.14 10.52
CA LYS A 14 -4.78 -4.76 11.03
C LYS A 14 -3.69 -4.43 12.04
N VAL A 15 -3.44 -5.35 12.97
CA VAL A 15 -2.45 -5.18 14.05
C VAL A 15 -1.05 -4.98 13.47
N ASN A 16 -0.69 -5.80 12.48
CA ASN A 16 0.62 -5.76 11.85
C ASN A 16 0.78 -4.48 11.01
N LEU A 17 -0.26 -4.08 10.28
CA LEU A 17 -0.22 -2.82 9.53
C LEU A 17 -0.09 -1.58 10.44
N ARG A 18 -0.77 -1.57 11.58
CA ARG A 18 -0.61 -0.48 12.57
C ARG A 18 0.82 -0.41 13.10
N CYS A 19 1.41 -1.55 13.45
CA CYS A 19 2.82 -1.62 13.87
C CYS A 19 3.76 -1.02 12.80
N VAL A 20 3.56 -1.38 11.52
CA VAL A 20 4.35 -0.81 10.42
C VAL A 20 4.17 0.71 10.29
N ILE A 21 2.94 1.20 10.44
CA ILE A 21 2.63 2.63 10.39
C ILE A 21 3.28 3.37 11.57
N GLU A 22 3.24 2.83 12.78
CA GLU A 22 3.90 3.41 13.95
C GLU A 22 5.41 3.54 13.73
N ILE A 23 6.05 2.49 13.22
CA ILE A 23 7.48 2.51 12.85
C ILE A 23 7.73 3.55 11.76
N PHE A 24 6.85 3.65 10.75
CA PHE A 24 6.96 4.66 9.69
C PHE A 24 6.89 6.08 10.28
N LYS A 25 5.90 6.38 11.12
CA LYS A 25 5.73 7.69 11.76
C LYS A 25 6.93 8.05 12.63
N LYS A 26 7.45 7.09 13.40
CA LYS A 26 8.64 7.28 14.26
C LYS A 26 9.89 7.65 13.45
N ASN A 27 10.05 7.10 12.26
CA ASN A 27 11.23 7.33 11.42
C ASN A 27 11.08 8.50 10.44
N ASN A 28 9.88 9.06 10.28
CA ASN A 28 9.61 10.13 9.31
C ASN A 28 8.84 11.26 10.02
N PRO A 29 9.52 12.24 10.63
CA PRO A 29 8.85 13.31 11.41
C PRO A 29 7.84 14.13 10.60
N GLU A 30 7.98 14.17 9.28
CA GLU A 30 7.08 14.88 8.37
C GLU A 30 5.96 13.99 7.80
N TRP A 31 5.66 12.85 8.45
CA TRP A 31 4.64 11.90 8.01
C TRP A 31 3.25 12.55 7.82
N GLU A 32 2.95 13.63 8.55
CA GLU A 32 1.69 14.39 8.41
C GLU A 32 1.54 15.05 7.04
N LYS A 33 2.64 15.26 6.30
CA LYS A 33 2.61 15.81 4.94
C LYS A 33 2.21 14.77 3.90
N VAL A 34 2.13 13.49 4.27
CA VAL A 34 1.72 12.43 3.34
C VAL A 34 0.26 12.66 2.93
N ARG A 35 0.04 12.84 1.62
CA ARG A 35 -1.29 13.07 1.03
C ARG A 35 -1.82 11.89 0.25
N VAL A 36 -0.96 10.96 -0.16
CA VAL A 36 -1.35 9.85 -1.02
C VAL A 36 -0.63 8.57 -0.61
N PHE A 37 -1.38 7.47 -0.55
CA PHE A 37 -0.84 6.12 -0.47
C PHE A 37 -1.17 5.36 -1.75
N MET A 38 -0.18 4.77 -2.40
CA MET A 38 -0.41 3.82 -3.49
C MET A 38 -0.36 2.41 -2.93
N THR A 39 -1.46 1.67 -3.02
CA THR A 39 -1.54 0.29 -2.57
C THR A 39 -1.85 -0.64 -3.74
N ASP A 40 -1.60 -1.93 -3.57
CA ASP A 40 -2.18 -2.91 -4.48
C ASP A 40 -3.72 -3.01 -4.29
N LYS A 41 -4.34 -3.82 -5.16
CA LYS A 41 -5.79 -4.04 -5.16
C LYS A 41 -6.26 -4.95 -4.01
N ALA A 42 -5.48 -5.97 -3.69
CA ALA A 42 -5.75 -7.04 -2.75
C ALA A 42 -5.49 -6.68 -1.29
N MET A 43 -4.81 -5.57 -0.99
CA MET A 43 -4.56 -5.12 0.39
C MET A 43 -5.86 -5.12 1.19
N HIS A 44 -5.98 -6.05 2.15
CA HIS A 44 -7.27 -6.37 2.77
C HIS A 44 -7.72 -5.30 3.78
N GLU A 45 -6.77 -4.65 4.44
CA GLU A 45 -7.00 -3.82 5.61
C GLU A 45 -6.84 -2.32 5.29
N LYS A 46 -7.45 -1.90 4.19
CA LYS A 46 -7.41 -0.51 3.67
C LYS A 46 -7.92 0.51 4.69
N THR A 47 -8.79 0.10 5.61
CA THR A 47 -9.35 0.98 6.63
C THR A 47 -8.28 1.51 7.58
N VAL A 48 -7.22 0.74 7.83
CA VAL A 48 -6.14 1.15 8.74
C VAL A 48 -5.43 2.41 8.23
N LEU A 49 -5.16 2.50 6.91
CA LEU A 49 -4.55 3.70 6.34
C LEU A 49 -5.45 4.93 6.47
N LYS A 50 -6.77 4.75 6.32
CA LYS A 50 -7.74 5.85 6.46
C LYS A 50 -7.89 6.31 7.91
N GLU A 51 -7.85 5.37 8.87
CA GLU A 51 -7.87 5.67 10.30
C GLU A 51 -6.59 6.42 10.73
N GLU A 52 -5.43 5.94 10.27
CA GLU A 52 -4.13 6.48 10.67
C GLU A 52 -3.72 7.76 9.95
N PHE A 53 -4.24 7.97 8.73
CA PHE A 53 -3.97 9.13 7.86
C PHE A 53 -5.28 9.65 7.24
N PRO A 54 -6.18 10.25 8.02
CA PRO A 54 -7.49 10.69 7.53
C PRO A 54 -7.41 11.77 6.44
N GLN A 55 -6.29 12.50 6.38
CA GLN A 55 -6.03 13.53 5.39
C GLN A 55 -5.39 13.01 4.10
N ALA A 56 -5.03 11.72 4.06
CA ALA A 56 -4.40 11.11 2.90
C ALA A 56 -5.41 10.32 2.07
N ARG A 57 -5.24 10.33 0.76
CA ARG A 57 -6.04 9.55 -0.19
C ARG A 57 -5.33 8.25 -0.56
N GLN A 58 -6.03 7.14 -0.42
CA GLN A 58 -5.54 5.86 -0.94
C GLN A 58 -5.89 5.73 -2.43
N LEU A 59 -4.89 5.38 -3.24
CA LEU A 59 -4.99 5.11 -4.67
C LEU A 59 -4.52 3.69 -4.96
N LEU A 60 -5.03 3.11 -6.04
CA LEU A 60 -4.54 1.84 -6.55
C LEU A 60 -3.28 2.08 -7.39
N CYS A 61 -2.27 1.26 -7.18
CA CYS A 61 -1.07 1.26 -8.00
C CYS A 61 -1.41 0.84 -9.45
N GLN A 62 -1.09 1.69 -10.42
CA GLN A 62 -1.37 1.47 -11.84
C GLN A 62 -0.79 0.15 -12.35
N TRP A 63 0.39 -0.24 -11.87
CA TRP A 63 1.04 -1.49 -12.24
C TRP A 63 0.19 -2.71 -11.86
N HIS A 64 -0.26 -2.77 -10.60
CA HIS A 64 -1.10 -3.86 -10.11
C HIS A 64 -2.46 -3.91 -10.82
N VAL A 65 -3.06 -2.76 -11.12
CA VAL A 65 -4.30 -2.70 -11.91
C VAL A 65 -4.07 -3.22 -13.33
N SER A 66 -2.99 -2.80 -13.99
CA SER A 66 -2.67 -3.21 -15.36
C SER A 66 -2.40 -4.71 -15.45
N LEU A 67 -1.61 -5.25 -14.51
CA LEU A 67 -1.35 -6.69 -14.45
C LEU A 67 -2.63 -7.49 -14.15
N GLY A 68 -3.43 -7.04 -13.19
CA GLY A 68 -4.69 -7.71 -12.84
C GLY A 68 -5.76 -7.65 -13.93
N LEU A 69 -5.75 -6.62 -14.79
CA LEU A 69 -6.61 -6.56 -15.97
C LEU A 69 -6.11 -7.49 -17.08
N LYS A 70 -4.79 -7.54 -17.30
CA LYS A 70 -4.18 -8.44 -18.30
C LYS A 70 -4.36 -9.91 -17.96
N SER A 71 -4.24 -10.30 -16.68
CA SER A 71 -4.42 -11.69 -16.26
C SER A 71 -5.86 -12.20 -16.38
N LYS A 72 -6.84 -11.30 -16.46
CA LYS A 72 -8.28 -11.63 -16.56
C LYS A 72 -8.81 -11.62 -18.00
N GLN A 73 -7.99 -11.28 -18.99
CA GLN A 73 -8.40 -11.39 -20.40
C GLN A 73 -8.33 -12.85 -20.86
N PRO A 74 -9.45 -13.46 -21.29
CA PRO A 74 -9.41 -14.80 -21.87
C PRO A 74 -8.73 -14.68 -23.25
N GLY A 75 -7.50 -15.18 -23.36
CA GLY A 75 -6.70 -15.11 -24.59
C GLY A 75 -5.19 -14.99 -24.39
N TRP A 76 -4.72 -14.90 -23.15
CA TRP A 76 -3.29 -14.79 -22.84
C TRP A 76 -2.70 -16.05 -22.19
N LEU A 77 -3.00 -17.23 -22.76
CA LEU A 77 -1.99 -18.29 -22.80
C LEU A 77 -1.05 -17.88 -23.94
N ARG A 78 0.11 -17.32 -23.62
CA ARG A 78 1.15 -17.06 -24.63
C ARG A 78 1.60 -18.41 -25.24
N PRO A 79 2.04 -18.42 -26.52
CA PRO A 79 2.69 -19.58 -27.13
C PRO A 79 3.96 -19.99 -26.37
#